data_AF-A0A928VZA7-F1
#
_entry.id   AF-A0A928VZA7-F1
#
_cell.length_a   1.000
_cell.length_b   1.000
_cell.length_c   1.000
_cell.angle_alpha   90.00
_cell.angle_beta   90.00
_cell.angle_gamma   90.00
#
_symmetry.space_group_name_H-M   'P 1'
#
loop_
_entity.id
_entity.type
_entity.pdbx_description
1 polymer ?
#
loop_
_entity_poly.entity_id
_entity_poly.type
_entity_poly.pdbx_seq_one_letter_code
_entity_poly.pdbx_strand_id
1 'polypeptide(L)'
;MPPLPLLPPPGIDAGNILIDAGGIGGLTFLEAPGNIAAGSIESNGGTIFLNSIAGSISTTGLLDSTAATGDSGLIALQANGDITASGLDASSDDGNSGDVTLYSVTGDIAADAIDASSIDSEGGEVLLFSQEGAIAAGDIDTSSDNSIGGNVTFQGLENVTTASIDASGISGGEIDLRSTNGGIASRGTLTSGGENVTLQGSGNVAAASITSNGGEILLNSTTGEITTTGTLDSTADTGSGSIELAAQGNITANNFNTSNTNNNAADVTLYSETGNIDTESVDASAIDGDGGAVEFHAESGSLTAGNIDTSSENGNSSNVTLFARNDLTTASMNVSGSGGEIDLRSTNGGIDTSGGTLTSSGENVTLQGQQAISTPMAARSSCGRLMARLTRQMARSIPRELGGMGGMSPYTVKEI
;
A
#
# COMPACT_ATOMS: atom_id res chain seq x y z
N MET A 1 -52.11 -15.23 22.60
CA MET A 1 -51.51 -16.16 21.63
C MET A 1 -50.05 -15.75 21.51
N PRO A 2 -49.08 -16.66 21.67
CA PRO A 2 -47.71 -16.31 21.31
C PRO A 2 -47.66 -15.97 19.81
N PRO A 3 -46.86 -14.98 19.38
CA PRO A 3 -46.67 -14.72 17.96
C PRO A 3 -46.15 -15.99 17.29
N LEU A 4 -46.73 -16.35 16.14
CA LEU A 4 -46.23 -17.46 15.34
C LEU A 4 -44.77 -17.14 14.96
N PRO A 5 -43.84 -18.11 15.07
CA PRO A 5 -42.49 -17.91 14.60
C PRO A 5 -42.55 -17.57 13.10
N LEU A 6 -41.93 -16.46 12.72
CA LEU A 6 -41.77 -16.10 11.32
C LEU A 6 -40.92 -17.19 10.66
N LEU A 7 -41.45 -17.78 9.57
CA LEU A 7 -40.66 -18.68 8.75
C LEU A 7 -39.56 -17.87 8.05
N PRO A 8 -38.35 -18.44 7.90
CA PRO A 8 -37.29 -17.78 7.15
C PRO A 8 -37.72 -17.54 5.68
N PRO A 9 -37.19 -16.51 5.02
CA PRO A 9 -37.42 -16.29 3.60
C PRO A 9 -36.99 -17.52 2.78
N PRO A 10 -37.74 -17.91 1.74
CA PRO A 10 -37.35 -19.04 0.90
C PRO A 10 -36.04 -18.75 0.15
N GLY A 11 -35.14 -19.74 0.10
CA GLY A 11 -33.88 -19.67 -0.64
C GLY A 11 -33.87 -20.54 -1.89
N ILE A 12 -32.78 -20.47 -2.67
CA ILE A 12 -32.47 -21.36 -3.79
C ILE A 12 -31.29 -22.24 -3.39
N ASP A 13 -31.40 -23.54 -3.64
CA ASP A 13 -30.27 -24.49 -3.65
C ASP A 13 -30.26 -25.13 -5.04
N ALA A 14 -29.33 -24.68 -5.88
CA ALA A 14 -29.34 -24.98 -7.31
C ALA A 14 -28.44 -26.18 -7.69
N GLY A 15 -27.59 -26.65 -6.78
CA GLY A 15 -26.53 -27.60 -7.13
C GLY A 15 -25.66 -27.07 -8.29
N ASN A 16 -25.23 -27.96 -9.19
CA ASN A 16 -24.46 -27.57 -10.37
C ASN A 16 -25.39 -27.16 -11.53
N ILE A 17 -25.05 -26.08 -12.22
CA ILE A 17 -25.75 -25.59 -13.41
C ILE A 17 -24.78 -25.60 -14.59
N LEU A 18 -25.21 -26.18 -15.72
CA LEU A 18 -24.48 -26.13 -16.99
C LEU A 18 -25.40 -25.53 -18.06
N ILE A 19 -24.96 -24.45 -18.69
CA ILE A 19 -25.64 -23.85 -19.83
C ILE A 19 -24.87 -24.21 -21.11
N ASP A 20 -25.34 -25.25 -21.80
CA ASP A 20 -24.85 -25.61 -23.13
C ASP A 20 -25.62 -24.79 -24.19
N ALA A 21 -25.14 -23.56 -24.44
CA ALA A 21 -25.67 -22.67 -25.47
C ALA A 21 -24.98 -22.85 -26.83
N GLY A 22 -24.12 -23.86 -27.02
CA GLY A 22 -23.37 -24.03 -28.27
C GLY A 22 -22.36 -22.90 -28.55
N GLY A 23 -21.78 -22.31 -27.49
CA GLY A 23 -20.68 -21.33 -27.57
C GLY A 23 -21.09 -19.87 -27.79
N ILE A 24 -22.36 -19.51 -27.68
CA ILE A 24 -22.86 -18.12 -27.84
C ILE A 24 -23.17 -17.42 -26.50
N GLY A 25 -22.82 -18.03 -25.36
CA GLY A 25 -23.15 -17.52 -24.03
C GLY A 25 -24.64 -17.61 -23.69
N GLY A 26 -24.94 -18.02 -22.46
CA GLY A 26 -26.30 -17.94 -21.92
C GLY A 26 -26.35 -17.17 -20.61
N LEU A 27 -27.44 -16.41 -20.38
CA LEU A 27 -27.67 -15.77 -19.09
C LEU A 27 -28.06 -16.82 -18.05
N THR A 28 -27.25 -16.98 -17.02
CA THR A 28 -27.65 -17.65 -15.78
C THR A 28 -28.09 -16.59 -14.78
N PHE A 29 -29.38 -16.57 -14.44
CA PHE A 29 -29.95 -15.62 -13.50
C PHE A 29 -30.65 -16.35 -12.36
N LEU A 30 -30.11 -16.26 -11.14
CA LEU A 30 -30.75 -16.76 -9.92
C LEU A 30 -31.09 -15.60 -8.99
N GLU A 31 -32.35 -15.50 -8.60
CA GLU A 31 -32.82 -14.47 -7.66
C GLU A 31 -33.65 -15.12 -6.55
N ALA A 32 -33.30 -14.86 -5.30
CA ALA A 32 -34.00 -15.39 -4.14
C ALA A 32 -34.19 -14.33 -3.05
N PRO A 33 -35.33 -14.34 -2.32
CA PRO A 33 -35.49 -13.49 -1.15
C PRO A 33 -34.62 -13.94 0.03
N GLY A 34 -34.33 -15.23 0.16
CA GLY A 34 -33.38 -15.80 1.12
C GLY A 34 -32.05 -16.17 0.46
N ASN A 35 -31.31 -17.09 1.09
CA ASN A 35 -29.98 -17.49 0.64
C ASN A 35 -29.99 -18.14 -0.76
N ILE A 36 -28.89 -18.00 -1.49
CA ILE A 36 -28.60 -18.77 -2.70
C ILE A 36 -27.40 -19.67 -2.40
N ALA A 37 -27.57 -20.97 -2.62
CA ALA A 37 -26.48 -21.95 -2.65
C ALA A 37 -26.35 -22.52 -4.06
N ALA A 38 -25.13 -22.57 -4.58
CA ALA A 38 -24.81 -23.19 -5.86
C ALA A 38 -23.51 -24.01 -5.77
N GLY A 39 -23.39 -25.01 -6.63
CA GLY A 39 -22.13 -25.70 -6.88
C GLY A 39 -21.35 -24.97 -7.97
N SER A 40 -20.98 -25.68 -9.03
CA SER A 40 -20.40 -25.06 -10.23
C SER A 40 -21.49 -24.48 -11.15
N ILE A 41 -21.21 -23.34 -11.78
CA ILE A 41 -22.06 -22.76 -12.82
C ILE A 41 -21.18 -22.47 -14.04
N GLU A 42 -21.54 -23.00 -15.20
CA GLU A 42 -20.84 -22.74 -16.46
C GLU A 42 -21.79 -22.09 -17.47
N SER A 43 -21.44 -20.92 -18.00
CA SER A 43 -22.29 -20.12 -18.90
C SER A 43 -21.78 -20.02 -20.35
N ASN A 44 -20.57 -20.50 -20.64
CA ASN A 44 -19.95 -20.53 -21.98
C ASN A 44 -19.92 -19.15 -22.68
N GLY A 45 -19.38 -18.13 -22.01
CA GLY A 45 -19.33 -16.73 -22.48
C GLY A 45 -20.52 -15.89 -22.04
N GLY A 46 -21.46 -16.48 -21.30
CA GLY A 46 -22.66 -15.81 -20.84
C GLY A 46 -22.53 -15.15 -19.47
N THR A 47 -23.43 -14.25 -19.13
CA THR A 47 -23.44 -13.66 -17.79
C THR A 47 -23.89 -14.66 -16.73
N ILE A 48 -23.19 -14.70 -15.60
CA ILE A 48 -23.65 -15.34 -14.36
C ILE A 48 -24.07 -14.24 -13.39
N PHE A 49 -25.35 -14.20 -13.04
CA PHE A 49 -25.90 -13.22 -12.12
C PHE A 49 -26.66 -13.90 -10.97
N LEU A 50 -26.20 -13.68 -9.74
CA LEU A 50 -26.80 -14.20 -8.52
C LEU A 50 -27.24 -13.04 -7.62
N ASN A 51 -28.52 -12.99 -7.24
CA ASN A 51 -29.07 -11.92 -6.39
C ASN A 51 -29.84 -12.48 -5.18
N SER A 52 -29.28 -12.35 -3.97
CA SER A 52 -29.94 -12.67 -2.71
C SER A 52 -30.40 -11.39 -1.99
N ILE A 53 -31.72 -11.16 -1.97
CA ILE A 53 -32.30 -9.88 -1.51
C ILE A 53 -32.13 -9.67 0.01
N ALA A 54 -32.24 -10.73 0.80
CA ALA A 54 -32.12 -10.65 2.27
C ALA A 54 -31.20 -11.72 2.87
N GLY A 55 -30.58 -12.57 2.04
CA GLY A 55 -29.74 -13.67 2.46
C GLY A 55 -28.29 -13.53 1.98
N SER A 56 -27.56 -14.62 2.13
CA SER A 56 -26.19 -14.79 1.62
C SER A 56 -26.14 -15.51 0.28
N ILE A 57 -25.01 -15.43 -0.40
CA ILE A 57 -24.66 -16.27 -1.56
C ILE A 57 -23.50 -17.17 -1.16
N SER A 58 -23.61 -18.47 -1.43
CA SER A 58 -22.52 -19.42 -1.23
C SER A 58 -22.36 -20.30 -2.47
N THR A 59 -21.16 -20.30 -3.05
CA THR A 59 -20.81 -21.19 -4.15
C THR A 59 -19.66 -22.09 -3.74
N THR A 60 -19.85 -23.41 -3.87
CA THR A 60 -18.83 -24.40 -3.50
C THR A 60 -18.02 -24.90 -4.69
N GLY A 61 -18.36 -24.46 -5.90
CA GLY A 61 -17.68 -24.79 -7.15
C GLY A 61 -17.30 -23.54 -7.92
N LEU A 62 -16.67 -23.76 -9.08
CA LEU A 62 -16.27 -22.71 -10.01
C LEU A 62 -17.51 -22.04 -10.65
N LEU A 63 -17.54 -20.71 -10.66
CA LEU A 63 -18.41 -19.94 -11.54
C LEU A 63 -17.58 -19.56 -12.76
N ASP A 64 -17.94 -20.12 -13.91
CA ASP A 64 -17.18 -20.07 -15.16
C ASP A 64 -18.04 -19.40 -16.23
N SER A 65 -17.62 -18.20 -16.63
CA SER A 65 -18.20 -17.43 -17.73
C SER A 65 -17.27 -17.32 -18.93
N THR A 66 -16.23 -18.14 -19.00
CA THR A 66 -15.27 -18.14 -20.12
C THR A 66 -15.95 -18.46 -21.44
N ALA A 67 -15.51 -17.81 -22.51
CA ALA A 67 -15.96 -18.08 -23.88
C ALA A 67 -14.88 -18.82 -24.68
N ALA A 68 -15.25 -19.92 -25.34
CA ALA A 68 -14.34 -20.61 -26.25
C ALA A 68 -13.97 -19.77 -27.50
N THR A 69 -14.80 -18.79 -27.84
CA THR A 69 -14.54 -17.79 -28.90
C THR A 69 -15.24 -16.49 -28.57
N GLY A 70 -14.53 -15.36 -28.69
CA GLY A 70 -15.10 -14.02 -28.45
C GLY A 70 -14.95 -13.58 -27.00
N ASP A 71 -15.77 -12.62 -26.59
CA ASP A 71 -15.70 -12.03 -25.24
C ASP A 71 -16.27 -12.98 -24.18
N SER A 72 -15.63 -13.01 -23.01
CA SER A 72 -16.11 -13.74 -21.84
C SER A 72 -17.21 -12.99 -21.12
N GLY A 73 -18.02 -13.72 -20.36
CA GLY A 73 -19.20 -13.17 -19.70
C GLY A 73 -18.89 -12.53 -18.35
N LEU A 74 -19.72 -11.57 -17.94
CA LEU A 74 -19.73 -11.00 -16.59
C LEU A 74 -20.08 -12.05 -15.52
N ILE A 75 -19.39 -12.01 -14.38
CA ILE A 75 -19.82 -12.66 -13.13
C ILE A 75 -20.22 -11.60 -12.11
N ALA A 76 -21.48 -11.60 -11.68
CA ALA A 76 -22.02 -10.62 -10.75
C ALA A 76 -22.81 -11.27 -9.61
N LEU A 77 -22.37 -11.04 -8.37
CA LEU A 77 -22.99 -11.57 -7.16
C LEU A 77 -23.42 -10.42 -6.25
N GLN A 78 -24.70 -10.36 -5.93
CA GLN A 78 -25.26 -9.36 -5.03
C GLN A 78 -25.98 -10.04 -3.86
N ALA A 79 -25.52 -9.78 -2.65
CA ALA A 79 -26.14 -10.32 -1.43
C ALA A 79 -26.39 -9.23 -0.39
N ASN A 80 -27.44 -9.40 0.39
CA ASN A 80 -27.58 -8.61 1.61
C ASN A 80 -26.65 -9.11 2.72
N GLY A 81 -26.47 -10.42 2.86
CA GLY A 81 -25.50 -11.03 3.78
C GLY A 81 -24.20 -11.38 3.08
N ASP A 82 -23.49 -12.38 3.61
CA ASP A 82 -22.16 -12.78 3.11
C ASP A 82 -22.19 -13.27 1.65
N ILE A 83 -21.06 -13.11 0.96
CA ILE A 83 -20.77 -13.80 -0.28
C ILE A 83 -19.55 -14.69 -0.04
N THR A 84 -19.69 -15.99 -0.32
CA THR A 84 -18.56 -16.94 -0.35
C THR A 84 -18.49 -17.61 -1.70
N ALA A 85 -17.36 -17.52 -2.39
CA ALA A 85 -17.13 -18.15 -3.69
C ALA A 85 -15.76 -18.84 -3.77
N SER A 86 -15.76 -20.11 -4.18
CA SER A 86 -14.51 -20.89 -4.29
C SER A 86 -13.67 -20.62 -5.54
N GLY A 87 -14.22 -19.96 -6.56
CA GLY A 87 -13.51 -19.67 -7.79
C GLY A 87 -14.42 -18.95 -8.76
N LEU A 88 -13.91 -17.88 -9.36
CA LEU A 88 -14.60 -17.07 -10.35
C LEU A 88 -13.68 -16.98 -11.56
N ASP A 89 -14.13 -17.44 -12.72
CA ASP A 89 -13.35 -17.45 -13.96
C ASP A 89 -14.16 -16.80 -15.07
N ALA A 90 -13.73 -15.60 -15.43
CA ALA A 90 -14.22 -14.78 -16.52
C ALA A 90 -13.09 -14.48 -17.53
N SER A 91 -12.01 -15.27 -17.51
CA SER A 91 -10.85 -15.12 -18.40
C SER A 91 -11.21 -15.31 -19.87
N SER A 92 -10.36 -14.83 -20.78
CA SER A 92 -10.54 -15.00 -22.23
C SER A 92 -9.22 -15.12 -23.00
N ASP A 93 -9.10 -16.14 -23.85
CA ASP A 93 -7.92 -16.31 -24.70
C ASP A 93 -7.94 -15.33 -25.90
N ASP A 94 -9.07 -15.25 -26.62
CA ASP A 94 -9.18 -14.63 -27.95
C ASP A 94 -10.05 -13.35 -27.99
N GLY A 95 -10.67 -12.97 -26.86
CA GLY A 95 -11.54 -11.80 -26.76
C GLY A 95 -11.37 -11.07 -25.45
N ASN A 96 -12.20 -10.05 -25.21
CA ASN A 96 -12.13 -9.32 -23.93
C ASN A 96 -12.57 -10.23 -22.79
N SER A 97 -11.89 -10.13 -21.67
CA SER A 97 -12.26 -10.86 -20.47
C SER A 97 -13.50 -10.24 -19.82
N GLY A 98 -14.25 -11.06 -19.10
CA GLY A 98 -15.44 -10.62 -18.40
C GLY A 98 -15.08 -9.99 -17.05
N ASP A 99 -15.86 -9.00 -16.65
CA ASP A 99 -15.71 -8.41 -15.33
C ASP A 99 -16.21 -9.34 -14.23
N VAL A 100 -15.72 -9.11 -13.02
CA VAL A 100 -16.16 -9.80 -11.80
C VAL A 100 -16.57 -8.77 -10.75
N THR A 101 -17.85 -8.77 -10.37
CA THR A 101 -18.40 -7.86 -9.37
C THR A 101 -19.06 -8.62 -8.22
N LEU A 102 -18.62 -8.36 -6.99
CA LEU A 102 -19.23 -8.89 -5.77
C LEU A 102 -19.64 -7.75 -4.86
N TYR A 103 -20.90 -7.75 -4.47
CA TYR A 103 -21.49 -6.71 -3.65
C TYR A 103 -22.24 -7.29 -2.46
N SER A 104 -21.72 -7.03 -1.26
CA SER A 104 -22.35 -7.39 0.00
C SER A 104 -22.80 -6.14 0.77
N VAL A 105 -24.02 -6.16 1.29
CA VAL A 105 -24.52 -5.05 2.13
C VAL A 105 -24.04 -5.21 3.56
N THR A 106 -24.42 -6.28 4.25
CA THR A 106 -24.20 -6.45 5.70
C THR A 106 -23.15 -7.50 6.05
N GLY A 107 -22.66 -8.26 5.06
CA GLY A 107 -21.80 -9.41 5.27
C GLY A 107 -20.40 -9.29 4.67
N ASP A 108 -19.59 -10.29 4.91
CA ASP A 108 -18.24 -10.39 4.35
C ASP A 108 -18.27 -10.83 2.88
N ILE A 109 -17.21 -10.53 2.15
CA ILE A 109 -16.92 -11.17 0.87
C ILE A 109 -15.69 -12.06 1.04
N ALA A 110 -15.86 -13.34 0.76
CA ALA A 110 -14.78 -14.32 0.69
C ALA A 110 -14.74 -14.94 -0.71
N ALA A 111 -13.67 -14.70 -1.47
CA ALA A 111 -13.43 -15.30 -2.77
C ALA A 111 -12.06 -16.00 -2.77
N ASP A 112 -11.96 -17.23 -3.23
CA ASP A 112 -10.65 -17.91 -3.30
C ASP A 112 -9.83 -17.37 -4.49
N ALA A 113 -10.03 -17.86 -5.72
CA ALA A 113 -9.36 -17.31 -6.90
C ALA A 113 -10.34 -16.52 -7.77
N ILE A 114 -9.87 -15.40 -8.34
CA ILE A 114 -10.60 -14.63 -9.36
C ILE A 114 -9.69 -14.48 -10.57
N ASP A 115 -10.12 -15.06 -11.69
CA ASP A 115 -9.44 -14.93 -12.98
C ASP A 115 -10.34 -14.17 -13.94
N ALA A 116 -9.90 -12.99 -14.33
CA ALA A 116 -10.46 -12.15 -15.38
C ALA A 116 -9.33 -11.72 -16.35
N SER A 117 -8.28 -12.55 -16.47
CA SER A 117 -7.13 -12.29 -17.33
C SER A 117 -7.48 -12.49 -18.81
N SER A 118 -6.73 -11.84 -19.69
CA SER A 118 -6.83 -12.03 -21.15
C SER A 118 -5.46 -12.35 -21.74
N ILE A 119 -5.40 -13.09 -22.85
CA ILE A 119 -4.14 -13.24 -23.59
C ILE A 119 -4.00 -12.12 -24.63
N ASP A 120 -4.97 -12.02 -25.54
CA ASP A 120 -4.85 -11.17 -26.73
C ASP A 120 -5.68 -9.88 -26.68
N SER A 121 -6.49 -9.67 -25.65
CA SER A 121 -7.40 -8.50 -25.52
C SER A 121 -7.36 -7.90 -24.12
N GLU A 122 -8.28 -6.98 -23.80
CA GLU A 122 -8.32 -6.30 -22.50
C GLU A 122 -8.69 -7.29 -21.37
N GLY A 123 -7.96 -7.22 -20.25
CA GLY A 123 -8.31 -7.90 -19.01
C GLY A 123 -9.55 -7.28 -18.36
N GLY A 124 -10.31 -8.09 -17.62
CA GLY A 124 -11.57 -7.70 -16.99
C GLY A 124 -11.37 -6.94 -15.68
N GLU A 125 -12.33 -6.10 -15.31
CA GLU A 125 -12.33 -5.40 -14.03
C GLU A 125 -12.79 -6.32 -12.89
N VAL A 126 -12.12 -6.23 -11.74
CA VAL A 126 -12.55 -6.89 -10.50
C VAL A 126 -12.95 -5.85 -9.46
N LEU A 127 -14.23 -5.86 -9.09
CA LEU A 127 -14.82 -4.98 -8.09
C LEU A 127 -15.41 -5.79 -6.93
N LEU A 128 -14.80 -5.65 -5.74
CA LEU A 128 -15.32 -6.24 -4.50
C LEU A 128 -15.74 -5.12 -3.53
N PHE A 129 -17.01 -5.11 -3.15
CA PHE A 129 -17.54 -4.06 -2.28
C PHE A 129 -18.38 -4.66 -1.14
N SER A 130 -17.92 -4.47 0.10
CA SER A 130 -18.67 -4.81 1.31
C SER A 130 -18.93 -3.56 2.14
N GLN A 131 -20.20 -3.17 2.33
CA GLN A 131 -20.54 -1.94 3.08
C GLN A 131 -20.27 -2.05 4.57
N GLU A 132 -20.42 -3.25 5.15
CA GLU A 132 -20.31 -3.45 6.60
C GLU A 132 -19.28 -4.52 6.99
N GLY A 133 -18.85 -5.36 6.06
CA GLY A 133 -17.96 -6.48 6.33
C GLY A 133 -16.53 -6.31 5.83
N ALA A 134 -15.79 -7.40 5.97
CA ALA A 134 -14.45 -7.59 5.45
C ALA A 134 -14.46 -8.11 4.01
N ILE A 135 -13.31 -8.02 3.36
CA ILE A 135 -13.03 -8.67 2.07
C ILE A 135 -11.82 -9.57 2.25
N ALA A 136 -11.98 -10.84 1.90
CA ALA A 136 -10.89 -11.81 1.81
C ALA A 136 -10.90 -12.41 0.40
N ALA A 137 -9.90 -12.06 -0.40
CA ALA A 137 -9.67 -12.64 -1.71
C ALA A 137 -8.36 -13.46 -1.68
N GLY A 138 -8.25 -14.51 -2.50
CA GLY A 138 -6.97 -15.18 -2.76
C GLY A 138 -6.25 -14.51 -3.92
N ASP A 139 -5.87 -15.30 -4.93
CA ASP A 139 -5.14 -14.80 -6.09
C ASP A 139 -6.10 -14.15 -7.09
N ILE A 140 -5.73 -12.98 -7.58
CA ILE A 140 -6.51 -12.17 -8.53
C ILE A 140 -5.66 -11.95 -9.77
N ASP A 141 -6.18 -12.33 -10.92
CA ASP A 141 -5.54 -12.12 -12.21
C ASP A 141 -6.49 -11.34 -13.12
N THR A 142 -6.12 -10.11 -13.44
CA THR A 142 -6.78 -9.27 -14.44
C THR A 142 -5.80 -8.91 -15.57
N SER A 143 -4.68 -9.63 -15.66
CA SER A 143 -3.59 -9.28 -16.55
C SER A 143 -3.96 -9.44 -18.04
N SER A 144 -3.15 -8.83 -18.91
CA SER A 144 -3.22 -9.02 -20.35
C SER A 144 -1.84 -9.13 -20.98
N ASP A 145 -1.53 -10.24 -21.66
CA ASP A 145 -0.21 -10.44 -22.29
C ASP A 145 0.06 -9.42 -23.41
N ASN A 146 -0.96 -9.11 -24.23
CA ASN A 146 -0.83 -8.33 -25.46
C ASN A 146 -1.68 -7.05 -25.51
N SER A 147 -2.36 -6.68 -24.43
CA SER A 147 -3.23 -5.50 -24.37
C SER A 147 -3.16 -4.82 -22.98
N ILE A 148 -4.27 -4.21 -22.57
CA ILE A 148 -4.41 -3.49 -21.31
C ILE A 148 -4.88 -4.46 -20.22
N GLY A 149 -4.21 -4.45 -19.06
CA GLY A 149 -4.65 -5.18 -17.87
C GLY A 149 -5.89 -4.53 -17.25
N GLY A 150 -6.75 -5.32 -16.63
CA GLY A 150 -7.96 -4.84 -15.96
C GLY A 150 -7.68 -4.26 -14.57
N ASN A 151 -8.56 -3.35 -14.11
CA ASN A 151 -8.44 -2.72 -12.80
C ASN A 151 -8.90 -3.64 -11.67
N VAL A 152 -8.34 -3.45 -10.48
CA VAL A 152 -8.76 -4.16 -9.26
C VAL A 152 -9.11 -3.16 -8.17
N THR A 153 -10.39 -3.11 -7.77
CA THR A 153 -10.89 -2.20 -6.74
C THR A 153 -11.59 -2.97 -5.63
N PHE A 154 -11.02 -2.94 -4.42
CA PHE A 154 -11.63 -3.52 -3.22
C PHE A 154 -12.00 -2.41 -2.23
N GLN A 155 -13.24 -2.43 -1.74
CA GLN A 155 -13.69 -1.52 -0.68
C GLN A 155 -14.45 -2.28 0.41
N GLY A 156 -13.79 -2.46 1.55
CA GLY A 156 -14.36 -3.05 2.76
C GLY A 156 -14.54 -2.01 3.86
N LEU A 157 -15.57 -2.19 4.71
CA LEU A 157 -15.64 -1.46 5.97
C LEU A 157 -14.59 -1.99 6.94
N GLU A 158 -14.49 -3.31 7.06
CA GLU A 158 -13.49 -3.99 7.88
C GLU A 158 -12.24 -4.34 7.05
N ASN A 159 -11.47 -5.34 7.48
CA ASN A 159 -10.19 -5.68 6.87
C ASN A 159 -10.34 -6.07 5.39
N VAL A 160 -9.33 -5.70 4.59
CA VAL A 160 -9.18 -6.20 3.22
C VAL A 160 -7.92 -7.06 3.15
N THR A 161 -8.07 -8.32 2.74
CA THR A 161 -6.94 -9.24 2.58
C THR A 161 -6.94 -9.84 1.19
N THR A 162 -5.78 -9.91 0.56
CA THR A 162 -5.56 -10.57 -0.73
C THR A 162 -4.31 -11.47 -0.67
N ALA A 163 -4.22 -12.48 -1.54
CA ALA A 163 -2.97 -13.22 -1.72
C ALA A 163 -2.05 -12.43 -2.67
N SER A 164 -2.16 -12.62 -3.99
CA SER A 164 -1.52 -11.75 -5.00
C SER A 164 -2.53 -11.10 -5.93
N ILE A 165 -2.14 -9.99 -6.54
CA ILE A 165 -2.91 -9.32 -7.60
C ILE A 165 -1.98 -9.09 -8.79
N ASP A 166 -2.36 -9.58 -9.96
CA ASP A 166 -1.72 -9.27 -11.24
C ASP A 166 -2.69 -8.51 -12.14
N ALA A 167 -2.46 -7.21 -12.30
CA ALA A 167 -3.16 -6.32 -13.20
C ALA A 167 -2.23 -5.83 -14.32
N SER A 168 -1.21 -6.62 -14.68
CA SER A 168 -0.21 -6.23 -15.67
C SER A 168 -0.74 -6.25 -17.10
N GLY A 169 -0.01 -5.58 -17.99
CA GLY A 169 -0.18 -5.67 -19.43
C GLY A 169 0.77 -4.73 -20.16
N ILE A 170 0.55 -4.50 -21.45
CA ILE A 170 1.27 -3.44 -22.20
C ILE A 170 1.05 -2.08 -21.54
N SER A 171 -0.19 -1.87 -21.08
CA SER A 171 -0.56 -0.85 -20.10
C SER A 171 -1.38 -1.59 -19.04
N GLY A 172 -0.93 -1.66 -17.80
CA GLY A 172 -1.69 -2.39 -16.79
C GLY A 172 -2.85 -1.59 -16.23
N GLY A 173 -3.60 -2.25 -15.36
CA GLY A 173 -4.69 -1.66 -14.58
C GLY A 173 -4.22 -1.10 -13.25
N GLU A 174 -5.04 -0.22 -12.69
CA GLU A 174 -4.89 0.31 -11.34
C GLU A 174 -5.24 -0.76 -10.30
N ILE A 175 -4.50 -0.79 -9.18
CA ILE A 175 -4.84 -1.58 -8.00
C ILE A 175 -5.20 -0.63 -6.86
N ASP A 176 -6.43 -0.70 -6.38
CA ASP A 176 -6.96 0.19 -5.35
C ASP A 176 -7.66 -0.60 -4.24
N LEU A 177 -7.00 -0.70 -3.08
CA LEU A 177 -7.49 -1.42 -1.92
C LEU A 177 -7.81 -0.45 -0.79
N ARG A 178 -9.06 -0.45 -0.32
CA ARG A 178 -9.52 0.42 0.76
C ARG A 178 -10.20 -0.34 1.89
N SER A 179 -9.74 -0.07 3.11
CA SER A 179 -10.38 -0.52 4.34
C SER A 179 -10.71 0.69 5.22
N THR A 180 -12.00 0.91 5.49
CA THR A 180 -12.47 2.12 6.17
C THR A 180 -12.20 2.11 7.68
N ASN A 181 -12.33 0.96 8.34
CA ASN A 181 -12.15 0.76 9.78
C ASN A 181 -11.15 -0.36 10.13
N GLY A 182 -10.69 -1.12 9.13
CA GLY A 182 -9.75 -2.23 9.29
C GLY A 182 -8.37 -1.93 8.70
N GLY A 183 -7.53 -2.97 8.69
CA GLY A 183 -6.25 -2.96 8.00
C GLY A 183 -6.32 -3.56 6.59
N ILE A 184 -5.21 -3.50 5.88
CA ILE A 184 -5.01 -4.13 4.57
C ILE A 184 -3.84 -5.11 4.68
N ALA A 185 -3.99 -6.31 4.13
CA ALA A 185 -2.89 -7.26 4.01
C ALA A 185 -2.86 -7.91 2.62
N SER A 186 -1.81 -7.66 1.85
CA SER A 186 -1.44 -8.45 0.68
C SER A 186 -0.28 -9.38 1.05
N ARG A 187 -0.48 -10.69 0.88
CA ARG A 187 0.52 -11.71 1.26
C ARG A 187 1.55 -11.99 0.16
N GLY A 188 1.19 -11.68 -1.08
CA GLY A 188 1.96 -11.88 -2.29
C GLY A 188 2.26 -10.56 -3.00
N THR A 189 2.69 -10.67 -4.24
CA THR A 189 3.04 -9.49 -5.06
C THR A 189 1.79 -8.78 -5.55
N LEU A 190 1.84 -7.46 -5.61
CA LEU A 190 0.88 -6.62 -6.32
C LEU A 190 1.57 -6.07 -7.57
N THR A 191 1.06 -6.37 -8.75
CA THR A 191 1.64 -5.93 -10.02
C THR A 191 0.63 -5.11 -10.81
N SER A 192 0.93 -3.83 -11.03
CA SER A 192 0.31 -2.98 -12.04
C SER A 192 1.28 -2.81 -13.22
N GLY A 193 0.74 -2.73 -14.43
CA GLY A 193 1.49 -2.52 -15.69
C GLY A 193 1.64 -1.05 -16.12
N GLY A 194 1.62 -0.10 -15.19
CA GLY A 194 1.89 1.32 -15.50
C GLY A 194 0.99 2.32 -14.77
N GLU A 195 -0.10 1.83 -14.17
CA GLU A 195 -1.02 2.62 -13.35
C GLU A 195 -0.69 2.51 -11.85
N ASN A 196 -1.41 3.24 -11.02
CA ASN A 196 -1.08 3.34 -9.59
C ASN A 196 -1.41 2.06 -8.81
N VAL A 197 -0.70 1.89 -7.69
CA VAL A 197 -1.05 0.94 -6.63
C VAL A 197 -1.32 1.72 -5.35
N THR A 198 -2.57 1.69 -4.90
CA THR A 198 -3.04 2.44 -3.73
C THR A 198 -3.59 1.49 -2.66
N LEU A 199 -3.02 1.54 -1.45
CA LEU A 199 -3.51 0.81 -0.28
C LEU A 199 -3.85 1.82 0.83
N GLN A 200 -5.13 1.96 1.16
CA GLN A 200 -5.61 2.90 2.18
C GLN A 200 -6.36 2.16 3.30
N GLY A 201 -5.67 1.91 4.41
CA GLY A 201 -6.21 1.26 5.60
C GLY A 201 -6.39 2.21 6.77
N SER A 202 -7.42 1.97 7.60
CA SER A 202 -7.49 2.64 8.89
C SER A 202 -6.49 2.07 9.88
N GLY A 203 -6.42 0.74 9.97
CA GLY A 203 -5.44 -0.02 10.74
C GLY A 203 -4.17 -0.31 9.93
N ASN A 204 -3.46 -1.36 10.33
CA ASN A 204 -2.17 -1.73 9.72
C ASN A 204 -2.30 -2.00 8.22
N VAL A 205 -1.31 -1.56 7.45
CA VAL A 205 -1.18 -1.88 6.03
C VAL A 205 0.06 -2.74 5.84
N ALA A 206 -0.12 -3.95 5.32
CA ALA A 206 0.94 -4.90 5.03
C ALA A 206 0.93 -5.32 3.56
N ALA A 207 2.08 -5.32 2.93
CA ALA A 207 2.27 -5.82 1.56
C ALA A 207 3.59 -6.58 1.43
N ALA A 208 3.70 -7.50 0.47
CA ALA A 208 4.98 -8.10 0.14
C ALA A 208 5.79 -7.18 -0.79
N SER A 209 5.92 -7.55 -2.07
CA SER A 209 6.46 -6.68 -3.12
C SER A 209 5.34 -5.97 -3.85
N ILE A 210 5.61 -4.76 -4.34
CA ILE A 210 4.70 -4.01 -5.21
C ILE A 210 5.48 -3.55 -6.44
N THR A 211 4.93 -3.78 -7.61
CA THR A 211 5.46 -3.27 -8.89
C THR A 211 4.37 -2.50 -9.60
N SER A 212 4.62 -1.23 -9.96
CA SER A 212 3.64 -0.39 -10.67
C SER A 212 4.08 0.02 -12.09
N ASN A 213 5.28 -0.40 -12.52
CA ASN A 213 5.82 -0.16 -13.87
C ASN A 213 5.68 1.31 -14.33
N GLY A 214 5.99 2.27 -13.46
CA GLY A 214 5.91 3.71 -13.75
C GLY A 214 4.77 4.43 -13.05
N GLY A 215 3.77 3.70 -12.54
CA GLY A 215 2.70 4.25 -11.72
C GLY A 215 3.16 4.60 -10.30
N GLU A 216 2.39 5.42 -9.59
CA GLU A 216 2.65 5.74 -8.18
C GLU A 216 2.34 4.55 -7.27
N ILE A 217 3.10 4.41 -6.19
CA ILE A 217 2.81 3.49 -5.09
C ILE A 217 2.48 4.31 -3.85
N LEU A 218 1.23 4.24 -3.39
CA LEU A 218 0.73 4.97 -2.23
C LEU A 218 0.20 4.01 -1.15
N LEU A 219 0.85 3.99 0.01
CA LEU A 219 0.42 3.23 1.18
C LEU A 219 0.09 4.18 2.34
N ASN A 220 -1.14 4.11 2.84
CA ASN A 220 -1.59 4.96 3.94
C ASN A 220 -2.26 4.14 5.05
N SER A 221 -1.78 4.32 6.27
CA SER A 221 -2.30 3.72 7.50
C SER A 221 -2.62 4.81 8.53
N THR A 222 -3.91 5.15 8.66
CA THR A 222 -4.32 6.32 9.47
C THR A 222 -4.15 6.14 10.98
N THR A 223 -4.16 4.90 11.49
CA THR A 223 -4.01 4.59 12.93
C THR A 223 -3.03 3.47 13.21
N GLY A 224 -2.67 2.68 12.20
CA GLY A 224 -1.75 1.54 12.34
C GLY A 224 -0.33 1.83 11.83
N GLU A 225 0.43 0.76 11.66
CA GLU A 225 1.75 0.75 11.02
C GLU A 225 1.70 0.33 9.55
N ILE A 226 2.75 0.65 8.80
CA ILE A 226 3.00 0.10 7.46
C ILE A 226 4.15 -0.90 7.54
N THR A 227 3.96 -2.09 6.96
CA THR A 227 5.02 -3.09 6.82
C THR A 227 5.10 -3.59 5.37
N THR A 228 6.28 -3.50 4.76
CA THR A 228 6.56 -4.15 3.49
C THR A 228 7.75 -5.10 3.61
N THR A 229 7.59 -6.32 3.10
CA THR A 229 8.66 -7.35 3.16
C THR A 229 9.44 -7.50 1.87
N GLY A 230 8.96 -6.90 0.78
CA GLY A 230 9.56 -6.96 -0.55
C GLY A 230 10.10 -5.61 -1.02
N THR A 231 10.34 -5.52 -2.32
CA THR A 231 10.69 -4.26 -2.98
C THR A 231 9.42 -3.53 -3.40
N LEU A 232 9.39 -2.22 -3.21
CA LEU A 232 8.45 -1.32 -3.85
C LEU A 232 9.13 -0.72 -5.09
N ASP A 233 8.68 -1.12 -6.27
CA ASP A 233 9.30 -0.80 -7.55
C ASP A 233 8.32 -0.07 -8.47
N SER A 234 8.63 1.19 -8.76
CA SER A 234 7.84 2.03 -9.66
C SER A 234 8.62 2.43 -10.91
N THR A 235 9.68 1.69 -11.25
CA THR A 235 10.51 1.98 -12.41
C THR A 235 9.78 1.71 -13.73
N ALA A 236 10.08 2.51 -14.76
CA ALA A 236 9.66 2.23 -16.14
C ALA A 236 10.60 2.90 -17.15
N ASP A 237 10.54 2.43 -18.40
CA ASP A 237 11.33 2.99 -19.50
C ASP A 237 10.98 4.45 -19.81
N THR A 238 9.72 4.85 -19.60
CA THR A 238 9.17 6.17 -19.95
C THR A 238 9.18 7.18 -18.79
N GLY A 239 9.48 6.72 -17.57
CA GLY A 239 9.50 7.53 -16.36
C GLY A 239 9.05 6.72 -15.14
N SER A 240 9.64 7.00 -13.99
CA SER A 240 9.29 6.29 -12.75
C SER A 240 8.16 7.00 -12.01
N GLY A 241 7.38 6.25 -11.22
CA GLY A 241 6.34 6.80 -10.34
C GLY A 241 6.84 7.06 -8.92
N SER A 242 6.23 7.98 -8.19
CA SER A 242 6.57 8.24 -6.78
C SER A 242 6.25 7.05 -5.89
N ILE A 243 6.95 6.95 -4.76
CA ILE A 243 6.58 6.02 -3.68
C ILE A 243 6.34 6.82 -2.40
N GLU A 244 5.12 6.75 -1.87
CA GLU A 244 4.72 7.46 -0.65
C GLU A 244 4.12 6.50 0.39
N LEU A 245 4.69 6.47 1.60
CA LEU A 245 4.13 5.76 2.75
C LEU A 245 3.84 6.74 3.88
N ALA A 246 2.60 6.74 4.37
CA ALA A 246 2.18 7.54 5.51
C ALA A 246 1.54 6.66 6.59
N ALA A 247 2.07 6.69 7.81
CA ALA A 247 1.54 5.92 8.93
C ALA A 247 1.44 6.77 10.21
N GLN A 248 0.40 6.55 11.02
CA GLN A 248 0.43 7.01 12.40
C GLN A 248 1.49 6.26 13.20
N GLY A 249 1.55 4.94 13.04
CA GLY A 249 2.49 4.04 13.69
C GLY A 249 3.83 3.94 12.97
N ASN A 250 4.52 2.82 13.13
CA ASN A 250 5.81 2.59 12.48
C ASN A 250 5.67 2.46 10.96
N ILE A 251 6.78 2.73 10.26
CA ILE A 251 6.98 2.28 8.88
C ILE A 251 8.20 1.36 8.88
N THR A 252 8.00 0.11 8.47
CA THR A 252 9.08 -0.86 8.24
C THR A 252 8.99 -1.33 6.81
N ALA A 253 9.96 -0.96 5.99
CA ALA A 253 9.97 -1.30 4.57
C ALA A 253 11.37 -1.78 4.17
N ASN A 254 11.46 -2.70 3.20
CA ASN A 254 12.78 -3.15 2.74
C ASN A 254 13.37 -2.18 1.71
N ASN A 255 13.06 -2.39 0.44
CA ASN A 255 13.74 -1.74 -0.66
C ASN A 255 12.78 -0.88 -1.48
N PHE A 256 13.25 0.29 -1.90
CA PHE A 256 12.54 1.20 -2.78
C PHE A 256 13.35 1.37 -4.07
N ASN A 257 12.69 1.24 -5.22
CA ASN A 257 13.30 1.43 -6.52
C ASN A 257 12.43 2.38 -7.36
N THR A 258 12.91 3.60 -7.53
CA THR A 258 12.34 4.62 -8.42
C THR A 258 13.34 5.05 -9.48
N SER A 259 14.47 4.33 -9.61
CA SER A 259 15.58 4.67 -10.48
C SER A 259 15.17 4.75 -11.95
N ASN A 260 15.92 5.52 -12.75
CA ASN A 260 15.65 5.62 -14.18
C ASN A 260 16.91 5.81 -15.03
N THR A 261 17.01 5.12 -16.15
CA THR A 261 18.18 5.23 -17.02
C THR A 261 18.07 6.43 -17.98
N ASN A 262 16.90 6.63 -18.59
CA ASN A 262 16.74 7.58 -19.70
C ASN A 262 15.96 8.84 -19.32
N ASN A 263 15.30 8.84 -18.16
CA ASN A 263 14.46 9.92 -17.67
C ASN A 263 14.84 10.25 -16.22
N ASN A 264 14.05 11.12 -15.59
CA ASN A 264 14.18 11.40 -14.17
C ASN A 264 13.71 10.19 -13.36
N ALA A 265 14.42 9.92 -12.26
CA ALA A 265 13.90 9.08 -11.20
C ALA A 265 12.80 9.83 -10.42
N ALA A 266 11.98 9.08 -9.70
CA ALA A 266 10.89 9.65 -8.90
C ALA A 266 11.22 9.68 -7.41
N ASP A 267 10.45 10.49 -6.67
CA ASP A 267 10.69 10.75 -5.26
C ASP A 267 10.22 9.58 -4.38
N VAL A 268 10.87 9.44 -3.22
CA VAL A 268 10.47 8.51 -2.15
C VAL A 268 10.22 9.29 -0.87
N THR A 269 8.98 9.25 -0.38
CA THR A 269 8.54 10.00 0.80
C THR A 269 7.97 9.07 1.86
N LEU A 270 8.46 9.16 3.09
CA LEU A 270 7.97 8.37 4.22
C LEU A 270 7.62 9.28 5.40
N TYR A 271 6.42 9.13 5.94
CA TYR A 271 5.94 9.92 7.08
C TYR A 271 5.38 9.03 8.19
N SER A 272 6.03 9.04 9.36
CA SER A 272 5.56 8.37 10.57
C SER A 272 5.28 9.40 11.67
N GLU A 273 4.02 9.51 12.10
CA GLU A 273 3.59 10.52 13.07
C GLU A 273 4.12 10.20 14.49
N THR A 274 3.92 8.96 14.93
CA THR A 274 4.22 8.52 16.31
C THR A 274 5.29 7.44 16.38
N GLY A 275 5.52 6.73 15.27
CA GLY A 275 6.40 5.57 15.20
C GLY A 275 7.80 5.87 14.69
N ASN A 276 8.55 4.78 14.50
CA ASN A 276 9.86 4.79 13.85
C ASN A 276 9.72 4.59 12.34
N ILE A 277 10.76 4.98 11.60
CA ILE A 277 10.96 4.58 10.21
C ILE A 277 12.18 3.66 10.15
N ASP A 278 12.04 2.48 9.55
CA ASP A 278 13.10 1.51 9.31
C ASP A 278 13.09 1.09 7.83
N THR A 279 14.19 1.38 7.11
CA THR A 279 14.36 1.02 5.70
C THR A 279 15.69 0.35 5.39
N GLU A 280 15.72 -0.58 4.43
CA GLU A 280 16.94 -1.28 4.01
C GLU A 280 17.70 -0.54 2.89
N SER A 281 17.03 -0.13 1.82
CA SER A 281 17.68 0.60 0.72
C SER A 281 16.70 1.44 -0.09
N VAL A 282 17.20 2.55 -0.61
CA VAL A 282 16.50 3.40 -1.58
C VAL A 282 17.39 3.61 -2.79
N ASP A 283 16.91 3.22 -3.96
CA ASP A 283 17.51 3.56 -5.25
C ASP A 283 16.57 4.49 -6.01
N ALA A 284 16.87 5.78 -5.94
CA ALA A 284 16.23 6.85 -6.69
C ALA A 284 17.26 7.51 -7.63
N SER A 285 18.24 6.73 -8.11
CA SER A 285 19.30 7.23 -8.99
C SER A 285 18.83 7.39 -10.44
N ALA A 286 19.54 8.22 -11.21
CA ALA A 286 19.32 8.36 -12.64
C ALA A 286 20.62 8.30 -13.44
N ILE A 287 20.57 7.98 -14.74
CA ILE A 287 21.74 8.10 -15.63
C ILE A 287 21.64 9.40 -16.44
N ASP A 288 20.66 9.50 -17.33
CA ASP A 288 20.50 10.63 -18.24
C ASP A 288 19.52 11.72 -17.75
N GLY A 289 18.78 11.47 -16.67
CA GLY A 289 17.86 12.42 -16.03
C GLY A 289 18.32 12.88 -14.64
N ASP A 290 17.44 13.61 -13.95
CA ASP A 290 17.66 14.00 -12.55
C ASP A 290 17.33 12.82 -11.61
N GLY A 291 18.11 12.65 -10.54
CA GLY A 291 17.78 11.69 -9.48
C GLY A 291 16.52 12.11 -8.71
N GLY A 292 15.88 11.16 -8.03
CA GLY A 292 14.69 11.40 -7.20
C GLY A 292 15.05 11.87 -5.80
N ALA A 293 14.22 12.73 -5.21
CA ALA A 293 14.40 13.19 -3.84
C ALA A 293 13.99 12.10 -2.83
N VAL A 294 14.63 12.12 -1.67
CA VAL A 294 14.31 11.19 -0.58
C VAL A 294 14.01 12.00 0.67
N GLU A 295 12.78 11.88 1.18
CA GLU A 295 12.28 12.64 2.32
C GLU A 295 11.60 11.75 3.35
N PHE A 296 12.26 11.53 4.50
CA PHE A 296 11.75 10.69 5.59
C PHE A 296 11.55 11.51 6.87
N HIS A 297 10.38 11.38 7.48
CA HIS A 297 10.01 12.09 8.72
C HIS A 297 9.46 11.13 9.77
N ALA A 298 10.28 10.82 10.78
CA ALA A 298 9.86 10.15 12.01
C ALA A 298 9.60 11.21 13.10
N GLU A 299 8.37 11.73 13.14
CA GLU A 299 8.01 12.93 13.92
C GLU A 299 8.16 12.77 15.43
N SER A 300 7.91 11.57 15.94
CA SER A 300 8.08 11.24 17.36
C SER A 300 9.06 10.08 17.62
N GLY A 301 9.45 9.34 16.57
CA GLY A 301 10.31 8.17 16.69
C GLY A 301 11.76 8.40 16.29
N SER A 302 12.45 7.27 16.14
CA SER A 302 13.79 7.17 15.55
C SER A 302 13.68 6.85 14.05
N LEU A 303 14.76 7.09 13.32
CA LEU A 303 14.88 6.77 11.91
C LEU A 303 16.12 5.89 11.71
N THR A 304 15.93 4.72 11.10
CA THR A 304 17.01 3.87 10.57
C THR A 304 16.81 3.75 9.07
N ALA A 305 17.77 4.23 8.28
CA ALA A 305 17.78 4.04 6.84
C ALA A 305 19.05 3.30 6.44
N GLY A 306 18.97 2.34 5.53
CA GLY A 306 20.17 1.72 4.99
C GLY A 306 20.83 2.59 3.92
N ASN A 307 21.06 2.02 2.74
CA ASN A 307 21.73 2.78 1.66
C ASN A 307 20.73 3.67 0.92
N ILE A 308 21.12 4.89 0.58
CA ILE A 308 20.31 5.81 -0.21
C ILE A 308 21.14 6.29 -1.40
N ASP A 309 20.65 6.08 -2.62
CA ASP A 309 21.24 6.60 -3.85
C ASP A 309 20.25 7.51 -4.57
N THR A 310 20.61 8.79 -4.69
CA THR A 310 19.87 9.81 -5.48
C THR A 310 20.77 10.40 -6.57
N SER A 311 21.85 9.69 -6.90
CA SER A 311 22.86 10.18 -7.82
C SER A 311 22.35 10.30 -9.25
N SER A 312 23.02 11.15 -10.03
CA SER A 312 22.85 11.23 -11.47
C SER A 312 24.21 11.35 -12.17
N GLU A 313 24.42 10.58 -13.26
CA GLU A 313 25.65 10.66 -14.05
C GLU A 313 25.69 11.90 -14.95
N ASN A 314 24.62 12.16 -15.70
CA ASN A 314 24.54 13.22 -16.70
C ASN A 314 23.54 14.33 -16.32
N GLY A 315 22.76 14.16 -15.26
CA GLY A 315 21.80 15.13 -14.74
C GLY A 315 22.16 15.68 -13.35
N ASN A 316 21.15 16.20 -12.65
CA ASN A 316 21.30 16.70 -11.29
C ASN A 316 20.96 15.59 -10.28
N SER A 317 21.70 15.54 -9.17
CA SER A 317 21.26 14.74 -8.03
C SER A 317 20.24 15.51 -7.19
N SER A 318 19.28 14.79 -6.62
CA SER A 318 18.25 15.36 -5.74
C SER A 318 18.61 15.25 -4.26
N ASN A 319 17.88 16.00 -3.43
CA ASN A 319 18.18 16.11 -2.01
C ASN A 319 17.81 14.85 -1.24
N VAL A 320 18.56 14.60 -0.16
CA VAL A 320 18.20 13.63 0.87
C VAL A 320 17.93 14.39 2.17
N THR A 321 16.70 14.35 2.64
CA THR A 321 16.25 15.00 3.88
C THR A 321 15.71 13.96 4.84
N LEU A 322 16.43 13.73 5.94
CA LEU A 322 16.02 12.78 6.97
C LEU A 322 15.79 13.49 8.30
N PHE A 323 14.58 13.34 8.84
CA PHE A 323 14.19 13.90 10.12
C PHE A 323 13.78 12.81 11.11
N ALA A 324 14.33 12.89 12.33
CA ALA A 324 13.92 12.07 13.45
C ALA A 324 13.75 12.91 14.72
N ARG A 325 12.75 12.56 15.54
CA ARG A 325 12.66 13.06 16.91
C ARG A 325 13.82 12.56 17.75
N ASN A 326 14.03 11.26 17.73
CA ASN A 326 15.00 10.54 18.55
C ASN A 326 16.26 10.29 17.73
N ASP A 327 16.82 9.08 17.72
CA ASP A 327 18.07 8.81 17.03
C ASP A 327 17.86 8.68 15.52
N LEU A 328 18.87 9.10 14.76
CA LEU A 328 18.93 8.95 13.32
C LEU A 328 20.17 8.10 12.98
N THR A 329 19.94 6.94 12.39
CA THR A 329 20.99 6.04 11.92
C THR A 329 20.88 5.83 10.42
N THR A 330 22.00 5.92 9.72
CA THR A 330 22.05 5.75 8.27
C THR A 330 23.31 5.00 7.85
N ALA A 331 23.21 4.22 6.77
CA ALA A 331 24.37 3.62 6.11
C ALA A 331 24.99 4.60 5.09
N SER A 332 25.20 4.17 3.85
CA SER A 332 25.81 5.03 2.81
C SER A 332 24.78 5.90 2.12
N MET A 333 25.15 7.15 1.82
CA MET A 333 24.37 8.05 0.99
C MET A 333 25.19 8.52 -0.21
N ASN A 334 24.63 8.34 -1.39
CA ASN A 334 25.22 8.79 -2.65
C ASN A 334 24.32 9.85 -3.30
N VAL A 335 24.73 11.10 -3.20
CA VAL A 335 24.09 12.27 -3.81
C VAL A 335 25.10 12.89 -4.79
N SER A 336 25.63 12.07 -5.71
CA SER A 336 26.61 12.51 -6.72
C SER A 336 25.92 12.90 -8.02
N GLY A 337 26.31 14.02 -8.64
CA GLY A 337 25.65 14.65 -9.79
C GLY A 337 25.87 16.16 -9.78
N SER A 338 25.20 16.93 -10.63
CA SER A 338 25.19 18.39 -10.48
C SER A 338 24.19 18.80 -9.38
N GLY A 339 24.62 19.32 -8.23
CA GLY A 339 23.70 19.72 -7.15
C GLY A 339 23.45 18.63 -6.10
N GLY A 340 22.33 18.74 -5.36
CA GLY A 340 21.93 17.80 -4.31
C GLY A 340 22.57 18.02 -2.93
N GLU A 341 21.74 18.17 -1.91
CA GLU A 341 22.14 18.34 -0.51
C GLU A 341 21.78 17.12 0.34
N ILE A 342 22.53 16.92 1.42
CA ILE A 342 22.18 15.97 2.48
C ILE A 342 21.88 16.77 3.74
N ASP A 343 20.64 16.71 4.24
CA ASP A 343 20.23 17.30 5.53
C ASP A 343 19.71 16.21 6.49
N LEU A 344 20.48 15.96 7.55
CA LEU A 344 20.15 15.00 8.60
C LEU A 344 19.86 15.73 9.90
N ARG A 345 18.67 15.53 10.44
CA ARG A 345 18.22 16.22 11.65
C ARG A 345 17.65 15.25 12.68
N SER A 346 18.25 15.27 13.86
CA SER A 346 17.76 14.62 15.07
C SER A 346 17.48 15.67 16.15
N THR A 347 16.24 15.74 16.63
CA THR A 347 15.86 16.82 17.57
C THR A 347 16.09 16.51 19.04
N ASN A 348 16.15 15.25 19.47
CA ASN A 348 16.44 14.82 20.84
C ASN A 348 17.54 13.75 20.91
N GLY A 349 17.87 13.09 19.80
CA GLY A 349 18.81 11.98 19.73
C GLY A 349 20.18 12.36 19.16
N GLY A 350 20.94 11.32 18.86
CA GLY A 350 22.19 11.38 18.11
C GLY A 350 21.96 11.19 16.61
N ILE A 351 23.02 11.44 15.85
CA ILE A 351 23.11 11.09 14.43
C ILE A 351 24.28 10.12 14.29
N ASP A 352 24.03 8.93 13.76
CA ASP A 352 25.07 7.94 13.45
C ASP A 352 25.08 7.61 11.96
N THR A 353 26.14 8.03 11.28
CA THR A 353 26.40 7.73 9.88
C THR A 353 27.61 6.83 9.70
N SER A 354 28.16 6.27 10.80
CA SER A 354 29.39 5.46 10.78
C SER A 354 29.28 4.16 9.98
N GLY A 355 28.06 3.75 9.62
CA GLY A 355 27.78 2.57 8.81
C GLY A 355 28.15 2.69 7.33
N GLY A 356 28.46 3.89 6.81
CA GLY A 356 28.71 4.07 5.38
C GLY A 356 29.52 5.31 5.01
N THR A 357 29.40 5.74 3.75
CA THR A 357 29.98 7.00 3.25
C THR A 357 28.90 8.00 2.90
N LEU A 358 29.13 9.28 3.20
CA LEU A 358 28.28 10.38 2.75
C LEU A 358 28.97 11.11 1.61
N THR A 359 28.42 10.99 0.41
CA THR A 359 28.91 11.66 -0.80
C THR A 359 27.85 12.65 -1.27
N SER A 360 28.22 13.92 -1.36
CA SER A 360 27.43 14.95 -2.03
C SER A 360 28.33 15.77 -2.92
N SER A 361 27.97 15.91 -4.18
CA SER A 361 28.64 16.82 -5.12
C SER A 361 28.07 18.24 -5.09
N GLY A 362 26.90 18.41 -4.47
CA GLY A 362 26.31 19.70 -4.13
C GLY A 362 26.99 20.42 -2.96
N GLU A 363 26.44 21.59 -2.61
CA GLU A 363 27.12 22.59 -1.78
C GLU A 363 27.21 22.22 -0.29
N ASN A 364 26.34 21.36 0.26
CA ASN A 364 26.28 21.13 1.71
C ASN A 364 25.91 19.71 2.14
N VAL A 365 26.60 19.24 3.18
CA VAL A 365 26.17 18.14 4.05
C VAL A 365 25.94 18.74 5.44
N THR A 366 24.68 18.73 5.88
CA THR A 366 24.22 19.32 7.14
C THR A 366 23.82 18.24 8.13
N LEU A 367 24.41 18.27 9.33
CA LEU A 367 24.11 17.33 10.41
C LEU A 367 23.71 18.13 11.66
N GLN A 368 22.47 17.96 12.14
CA GLN A 368 21.93 18.67 13.30
C GLN A 368 21.40 17.68 14.35
N GLY A 369 22.24 17.36 15.34
CA GLY A 369 21.87 16.51 16.48
C GLY A 369 21.90 17.29 17.81
N GLN A 370 21.10 16.84 18.80
CA GLN A 370 21.24 17.31 20.19
C GLN A 370 22.24 16.46 21.00
N GLN A 371 22.39 15.18 20.65
CA GLN A 371 23.37 14.27 21.25
C GLN A 371 24.55 14.01 20.29
N ALA A 372 25.32 12.94 20.54
CA ALA A 372 26.51 12.61 19.77
C ALA A 372 26.22 12.55 18.27
N ILE A 373 27.13 13.12 17.48
CA ILE A 373 27.18 12.94 16.03
C ILE A 373 28.38 12.03 15.77
N SER A 374 28.12 10.83 15.26
CA SER A 374 29.11 9.84 14.83
C SER A 374 29.13 9.83 13.31
N THR A 375 30.28 10.13 12.70
CA THR A 375 30.43 10.19 11.25
C THR A 375 31.57 9.31 10.77
N PRO A 376 31.51 8.79 9.54
CA PRO A 376 32.63 8.08 8.94
C PRO A 376 33.80 9.04 8.72
N MET A 377 35.02 8.49 8.63
CA MET A 377 36.23 9.29 8.35
C MET A 377 36.21 9.97 6.96
N ALA A 378 35.24 9.67 6.09
CA ALA A 378 35.20 10.09 4.70
C ALA A 378 33.84 10.70 4.28
N ALA A 379 33.23 11.57 5.11
CA ALA A 379 32.21 12.48 4.60
C ALA A 379 32.89 13.46 3.62
N ARG A 380 32.57 13.37 2.33
CA ARG A 380 33.19 14.17 1.26
C ARG A 380 32.11 15.00 0.58
N SER A 381 32.25 16.32 0.66
CA SER A 381 31.63 17.22 -0.29
C SER A 381 32.69 17.67 -1.29
N SER A 382 32.46 17.47 -2.59
CA SER A 382 33.45 17.80 -3.63
C SER A 382 33.48 19.30 -3.94
N CYS A 383 32.42 20.05 -3.61
CA CYS A 383 32.29 21.49 -3.84
C CYS A 383 31.86 22.31 -2.61
N GLY A 384 31.66 21.68 -1.45
CA GLY A 384 30.89 22.25 -0.35
C GLY A 384 31.47 22.08 1.06
N ARG A 385 30.73 22.56 2.07
CA ARG A 385 31.18 22.59 3.48
C ARG A 385 30.39 21.59 4.33
N LEU A 386 31.10 20.66 4.98
CA LEU A 386 30.50 19.81 6.02
C LEU A 386 30.16 20.68 7.24
N MET A 387 28.87 20.77 7.60
CA MET A 387 28.38 21.48 8.77
C MET A 387 27.76 20.51 9.77
N ALA A 388 28.56 20.04 10.74
CA ALA A 388 28.06 19.33 11.90
C ALA A 388 27.83 20.30 13.06
N ARG A 389 26.57 20.46 13.50
CA ARG A 389 26.20 21.35 14.60
C ARG A 389 25.55 20.57 15.73
N LEU A 390 26.25 20.51 16.87
CA LEU A 390 25.67 20.05 18.12
C LEU A 390 24.86 21.18 18.75
N THR A 391 23.53 21.06 18.74
CA THR A 391 22.65 22.07 19.36
C THR A 391 22.41 21.69 20.82
N ARG A 392 23.22 22.21 21.76
CA ARG A 392 22.92 22.04 23.19
C ARG A 392 21.63 22.78 23.54
N GLN A 393 20.57 22.06 23.91
CA GLN A 393 19.48 22.66 24.68
C GLN A 393 20.06 23.10 26.03
N MET A 394 20.25 24.41 26.22
CA MET A 394 20.49 24.95 27.55
C MET A 394 19.19 24.78 28.34
N ALA A 395 19.10 23.71 29.12
CA ALA A 395 18.15 23.63 30.21
C ALA A 395 18.36 24.89 31.07
N ARG A 396 17.42 25.84 31.02
CA ARG A 396 17.37 26.95 31.97
C ARG A 396 17.14 26.33 33.35
N SER A 397 18.23 26.01 34.05
CA SER A 397 18.19 25.80 35.49
C SER A 397 17.79 27.15 36.10
N ILE A 398 16.53 27.25 36.50
CA ILE A 398 16.09 28.33 37.40
C ILE A 398 16.89 28.15 38.69
N PRO A 399 17.73 29.11 39.12
CA PRO A 399 18.40 28.99 40.39
C PRO A 399 17.36 29.12 41.49
N ARG A 400 17.08 28.04 42.23
CA ARG A 400 16.51 28.13 43.57
C ARG A 400 17.61 28.59 44.51
N GLU A 401 17.77 29.91 44.65
CA GLU A 401 18.48 30.46 45.81
C GLU A 401 17.56 30.43 47.04
N LEU A 402 17.94 29.56 47.98
CA LEU A 402 18.21 29.87 49.39
C LEU A 402 17.34 30.95 50.07
N GLY A 403 16.47 30.48 50.95
CA GLY A 403 15.89 31.27 52.04
C GLY A 403 15.67 30.38 53.27
N GLY A 404 16.76 30.00 53.94
CA GLY A 404 16.72 29.26 55.20
C GLY A 404 17.40 30.03 56.33
N MET A 405 16.61 30.72 57.16
CA MET A 405 16.83 31.04 58.59
C MET A 405 15.43 31.35 59.12
N GLY A 406 14.88 30.81 60.21
CA GLY A 406 15.44 30.41 61.49
C GLY A 406 14.41 30.93 62.52
N GLY A 407 13.93 30.07 63.40
CA GLY A 407 12.63 30.21 64.07
C GLY A 407 12.43 31.44 64.96
N MET A 408 11.17 31.87 65.05
CA MET A 408 10.54 32.30 66.30
C MET A 408 9.01 32.16 66.16
N SER A 409 8.40 31.34 67.01
CA SER A 409 6.98 31.32 67.35
C SER A 409 6.91 31.69 68.85
N PRO A 410 5.88 32.43 69.34
CA PRO A 410 4.52 31.90 69.40
C PRO A 410 3.38 32.91 69.12
N TYR A 411 2.23 32.34 68.69
CA TYR A 411 0.83 32.67 69.01
C TYR A 411 0.36 34.13 69.21
N THR A 412 -0.73 34.51 68.50
CA THR A 412 -2.04 35.07 68.96
C THR A 412 -2.81 35.56 67.69
N VAL A 413 -3.81 34.85 67.14
CA VAL A 413 -5.29 34.87 67.38
C VAL A 413 -6.03 36.18 67.00
N LYS A 414 -7.06 36.02 66.12
CA LYS A 414 -8.26 36.87 65.82
C LYS A 414 -8.02 38.22 65.14
N GLU A 415 -8.85 38.79 64.27
CA GLU A 415 -10.26 38.70 63.78
C GLU A 415 -10.18 39.42 62.38
N ILE A 416 -10.93 39.11 61.31
CA ILE A 416 -12.37 39.10 61.02
C ILE A 416 -12.59 38.19 59.82
#